data_AF-A0A928WDB2-F1
#
_entry.id   AF-A0A928WDB2-F1
#
_cell.length_a   1.000
_cell.length_b   1.000
_cell.length_c   1.000
_cell.angle_alpha   90.00
_cell.angle_beta   90.00
_cell.angle_gamma   90.00
#
_symmetry.space_group_name_H-M   'P 1'
#
loop_
_entity.id
_entity.type
_entity.pdbx_description
1 polymer ?
#
loop_
_entity_poly.entity_id
_entity_poly.type
_entity_poly.pdbx_seq_one_letter_code
_entity_poly.pdbx_strand_id
1 'polypeptide(L)'
;MKHKLIFLVLFLFVSCLTITSVKARSTQNGFLFDPRTQPKFINSLPSPHKLDGTKGGNFTLEMRQTEQWLGLYAGPGEDGEYGTSDDERLNTNVWGYGLAGENVTYPGPTFIAQKFIPIQVEWRNKLPKEHLLPIDTENIHNPLLQAALEQGVPTVVHLHGGHTESDSDGIPEAWFTQNYSLTGPDWVKKTYTYDNNYQGEAAIYWYHDHTDLITGYNVYTGLVGYYLLRDQNEDNLINNNVLPSGDYERELLIQDKQFTADAQLFYPEQTNISPPGVPSRTGSYGDFILVNGMAWPNLEVEPRKYRLRLLNGSDSRFYKFEFRDTYKKIYLIGTEQGFVENPVALDELVLSPSERADVIVDFTGDAGQEFILRNYGPGADPNTTGQIMKFTVNQPLADIPIATVDTDESDGLTTQLRPDAITPLTPTAPTRQLALFQLREADNHDLFLLGTLKDGSFRYHDPVTETPQLGTTEVWEIYNPTQYVHTVHIHLVAFQVLNRQNFSGNLVTEIDPIKGETKQFLRNVNLRGNPQALAPYENGRKDSIVVNPDEVVRFIATFDRPGKYVWHCHILIHEDRDMMRPIEVVNGS
;
A
#
# COMPACT_ATOMS: atom_id res chain seq x y z
N MET A 1 -8.69 -52.88 -74.39
CA MET A 1 -7.59 -53.26 -73.47
C MET A 1 -8.00 -52.90 -72.05
N LYS A 2 -8.07 -53.92 -71.17
CA LYS A 2 -8.00 -53.93 -69.68
C LYS A 2 -8.44 -52.65 -68.93
N HIS A 3 -9.63 -52.64 -68.31
CA HIS A 3 -9.85 -52.92 -66.87
C HIS A 3 -9.21 -51.89 -65.89
N LYS A 4 -9.98 -51.01 -65.26
CA LYS A 4 -10.53 -51.21 -63.89
C LYS A 4 -11.26 -49.96 -63.35
N LEU A 5 -12.45 -50.24 -62.83
CA LEU A 5 -13.29 -49.45 -61.94
C LEU A 5 -12.65 -49.43 -60.54
N ILE A 6 -12.56 -48.27 -59.88
CA ILE A 6 -12.40 -48.19 -58.42
C ILE A 6 -13.41 -47.15 -57.91
N PHE A 7 -14.44 -47.67 -57.25
CA PHE A 7 -15.31 -46.95 -56.32
C PHE A 7 -14.53 -46.71 -55.03
N LEU A 8 -14.54 -45.48 -54.49
CA LEU A 8 -14.22 -45.24 -53.09
C LEU A 8 -15.45 -44.64 -52.42
N VAL A 9 -15.99 -45.43 -51.49
CA VAL A 9 -17.11 -45.14 -50.61
C VAL A 9 -16.64 -44.17 -49.52
N LEU A 10 -17.27 -43.01 -49.40
CA LEU A 10 -17.05 -42.09 -48.28
C LEU A 10 -17.93 -42.54 -47.11
N PHE A 11 -17.33 -43.14 -46.09
CA PHE A 11 -17.98 -43.42 -44.81
C PHE A 11 -18.02 -42.12 -43.99
N LEU A 12 -19.23 -41.60 -43.75
CA LEU A 12 -19.49 -40.59 -42.72
C LEU A 12 -19.40 -41.26 -41.34
N PHE A 13 -18.30 -41.01 -40.61
CA PHE A 13 -18.25 -41.23 -39.17
C PHE A 13 -18.91 -40.03 -38.48
N VAL A 14 -20.11 -40.25 -37.93
CA VAL A 14 -20.71 -39.33 -36.95
C VAL A 14 -20.09 -39.65 -35.60
N SER A 15 -19.02 -38.94 -35.24
CA SER A 15 -18.55 -38.90 -33.86
C SER A 15 -19.42 -37.92 -33.08
N CYS A 16 -20.18 -38.46 -32.13
CA CYS A 16 -20.94 -37.71 -31.14
C CYS A 16 -19.95 -36.89 -30.29
N LEU A 17 -19.76 -35.61 -30.61
CA LEU A 17 -19.12 -34.67 -29.70
C LEU A 17 -20.14 -34.35 -28.60
N THR A 18 -19.90 -34.87 -27.41
CA THR A 18 -20.43 -34.29 -26.18
C THR A 18 -19.89 -32.86 -26.10
N ILE A 19 -20.76 -31.89 -26.36
CA ILE A 19 -20.54 -30.48 -26.06
C ILE A 19 -20.42 -30.40 -24.54
N THR A 20 -19.20 -30.47 -24.03
CA THR A 20 -18.88 -29.92 -22.72
C THR A 20 -19.03 -28.41 -22.90
N SER A 21 -19.98 -27.82 -22.19
CA SER A 21 -20.14 -26.37 -22.17
C SER A 21 -18.85 -25.77 -21.62
N VAL A 22 -18.03 -25.21 -22.50
CA VAL A 22 -17.11 -24.13 -22.14
C VAL A 22 -18.01 -23.05 -21.55
N LYS A 23 -18.07 -22.97 -20.21
CA LYS A 23 -18.62 -21.79 -19.55
C LYS A 23 -17.81 -20.62 -20.09
N ALA A 24 -18.49 -19.75 -20.84
CA ALA A 24 -17.91 -18.50 -21.29
C ALA A 24 -17.27 -17.82 -20.08
N ARG A 25 -15.98 -17.47 -20.21
CA ARG A 25 -15.31 -16.49 -19.35
C ARG A 25 -16.28 -15.32 -19.20
N SER A 26 -16.65 -15.00 -17.96
CA SER A 26 -17.36 -13.76 -17.64
C SER A 26 -16.47 -12.60 -18.07
N THR A 27 -16.65 -12.11 -19.30
CA THR A 27 -16.22 -10.77 -19.65
C THR A 27 -16.99 -9.85 -18.72
N GLN A 28 -16.32 -9.10 -17.85
CA GLN A 28 -16.95 -8.06 -17.03
C GLN A 28 -17.47 -6.93 -17.93
N ASN A 29 -18.54 -7.23 -18.68
CA ASN A 29 -19.36 -6.30 -19.45
C ASN A 29 -20.53 -5.78 -18.58
N GLY A 30 -20.42 -5.89 -17.26
CA GLY A 30 -21.32 -5.21 -16.35
C GLY A 30 -21.08 -3.71 -16.45
N PHE A 31 -22.15 -2.92 -16.52
CA PHE A 31 -22.02 -1.47 -16.34
C PHE A 31 -21.31 -1.21 -15.00
N LEU A 32 -20.31 -0.34 -15.00
CA LEU A 32 -19.65 0.10 -13.78
C LEU A 32 -20.65 0.82 -12.89
N PHE A 33 -20.52 0.66 -11.58
CA PHE A 33 -21.38 1.33 -10.62
C PHE A 33 -21.05 2.82 -10.61
N ASP A 34 -22.03 3.69 -10.87
CA ASP A 34 -21.79 5.14 -10.81
C ASP A 34 -21.65 5.62 -9.34
N PRO A 35 -20.46 6.07 -8.89
CA PRO A 35 -20.23 6.56 -7.54
C PRO A 35 -21.06 7.79 -7.15
N ARG A 36 -21.66 8.49 -8.12
CA ARG A 36 -22.55 9.64 -7.85
C ARG A 36 -23.93 9.23 -7.39
N THR A 37 -24.31 7.96 -7.61
CA THR A 37 -25.61 7.42 -7.19
C THR A 37 -25.62 6.94 -5.76
N GLN A 38 -24.44 6.70 -5.18
CA GLN A 38 -24.31 6.17 -3.83
C GLN A 38 -24.33 7.28 -2.77
N PRO A 39 -25.06 7.09 -1.65
CA PRO A 39 -25.08 8.05 -0.55
C PRO A 39 -23.71 8.16 0.09
N LYS A 40 -23.38 9.35 0.60
CA LYS A 40 -22.10 9.63 1.24
C LYS A 40 -22.31 10.06 2.67
N PHE A 41 -21.41 9.63 3.55
CA PHE A 41 -21.35 10.06 4.95
C PHE A 41 -22.57 9.71 5.79
N ILE A 42 -23.33 8.68 5.38
CA ILE A 42 -24.46 8.15 6.16
C ILE A 42 -24.05 6.96 7.03
N ASN A 43 -22.95 6.28 6.66
CA ASN A 43 -22.47 5.07 7.32
C ASN A 43 -21.35 5.38 8.29
N SER A 44 -21.37 4.78 9.47
CA SER A 44 -20.31 4.96 10.46
C SER A 44 -18.98 4.37 9.98
N LEU A 45 -17.87 5.02 10.31
CA LEU A 45 -16.53 4.50 10.11
C LEU A 45 -16.35 3.18 10.91
N PRO A 46 -16.03 2.05 10.25
CA PRO A 46 -15.72 0.82 10.96
C PRO A 46 -14.41 0.94 11.75
N SER A 47 -14.36 0.30 12.92
CA SER A 47 -13.12 0.10 13.68
C SER A 47 -12.68 -1.36 13.55
N PRO A 48 -11.51 -1.65 12.94
CA PRO A 48 -10.98 -3.01 12.88
C PRO A 48 -10.79 -3.60 14.29
N HIS A 49 -11.05 -4.90 14.42
CA HIS A 49 -10.82 -5.66 15.65
C HIS A 49 -9.34 -5.57 16.07
N LYS A 50 -9.06 -5.46 17.37
CA LYS A 50 -7.70 -5.34 17.91
C LYS A 50 -7.19 -6.68 18.42
N LEU A 51 -6.01 -7.08 17.97
CA LEU A 51 -5.25 -8.20 18.54
C LEU A 51 -4.21 -7.65 19.51
N ASP A 52 -4.33 -8.00 20.78
CA ASP A 52 -3.35 -7.62 21.79
C ASP A 52 -2.12 -8.53 21.72
N GLY A 53 -1.02 -7.98 21.18
CA GLY A 53 0.30 -8.57 21.15
C GLY A 53 1.30 -7.86 22.06
N THR A 54 0.86 -6.97 22.95
CA THR A 54 1.74 -6.16 23.82
C THR A 54 2.55 -7.01 24.81
N LYS A 55 2.09 -8.23 25.09
CA LYS A 55 2.77 -9.23 25.93
C LYS A 55 3.43 -10.36 25.12
N GLY A 56 3.50 -10.18 23.80
CA GLY A 56 3.94 -11.20 22.86
C GLY A 56 2.87 -12.26 22.67
N GLY A 57 3.16 -13.24 21.82
CA GLY A 57 2.22 -14.33 21.59
C GLY A 57 2.46 -15.06 20.28
N ASN A 58 1.74 -16.17 20.14
CA ASN A 58 1.66 -16.93 18.90
C ASN A 58 0.25 -16.78 18.35
N PHE A 59 0.14 -16.22 17.16
CA PHE A 59 -1.12 -16.04 16.45
C PHE A 59 -1.16 -16.94 15.24
N THR A 60 -2.35 -17.38 14.88
CA THR A 60 -2.58 -18.04 13.60
C THR A 60 -3.65 -17.25 12.88
N LEU A 61 -3.30 -16.65 11.75
CA LEU A 61 -4.22 -15.91 10.93
C LEU A 61 -4.54 -16.71 9.66
N GLU A 62 -5.80 -16.68 9.24
CA GLU A 62 -6.27 -17.27 7.99
C GLU A 62 -6.64 -16.18 6.98
N MET A 63 -6.22 -16.38 5.73
CA MET A 63 -6.69 -15.65 4.56
C MET A 63 -7.89 -16.39 3.98
N ARG A 64 -9.07 -15.76 3.95
CA ARG A 64 -10.31 -16.37 3.42
C ARG A 64 -11.08 -15.36 2.58
N GLN A 65 -11.92 -15.88 1.69
CA GLN A 65 -12.97 -15.09 1.07
C GLN A 65 -14.17 -14.96 2.02
N THR A 66 -14.75 -13.77 2.06
CA THR A 66 -16.02 -13.48 2.75
C THR A 66 -16.86 -12.51 1.91
N GLU A 67 -18.13 -12.41 2.24
CA GLU A 67 -18.99 -11.32 1.79
C GLU A 67 -19.00 -10.23 2.87
N GLN A 68 -18.74 -8.99 2.47
CA GLN A 68 -18.77 -7.85 3.38
C GLN A 68 -19.55 -6.70 2.73
N TRP A 69 -20.39 -6.05 3.53
CA TRP A 69 -21.03 -4.81 3.11
C TRP A 69 -20.06 -3.65 3.23
N LEU A 70 -19.77 -2.99 2.10
CA LEU A 70 -18.80 -1.89 2.01
C LEU A 70 -19.46 -0.50 1.94
N GLY A 71 -20.73 -0.39 2.34
CA GLY A 71 -21.50 0.86 2.27
C GLY A 71 -22.18 1.11 0.93
N LEU A 72 -22.42 0.05 0.15
CA LEU A 72 -23.05 0.11 -1.17
C LEU A 72 -24.51 -0.38 -1.11
N TYR A 73 -25.35 0.21 -1.96
CA TYR A 73 -26.80 0.04 -1.96
C TYR A 73 -27.36 -0.07 -3.37
N ALA A 74 -28.32 -0.97 -3.58
CA ALA A 74 -29.07 -1.05 -4.83
C ALA A 74 -30.07 0.11 -4.98
N GLY A 75 -30.62 0.58 -3.85
CA GLY A 75 -31.58 1.67 -3.76
C GLY A 75 -31.81 2.07 -2.30
N PRO A 76 -32.53 3.18 -2.05
CA PRO A 76 -32.94 3.57 -0.70
C PRO A 76 -33.98 2.58 -0.14
N GLY A 77 -34.26 2.68 1.16
CA GLY A 77 -35.36 1.95 1.82
C GLY A 77 -36.74 2.30 1.26
N GLU A 78 -37.79 1.68 1.80
CA GLU A 78 -39.17 1.87 1.32
C GLU A 78 -39.66 3.32 1.49
N ASP A 79 -39.07 4.07 2.42
CA ASP A 79 -39.34 5.49 2.67
C ASP A 79 -38.62 6.45 1.70
N GLY A 80 -37.73 5.92 0.85
CA GLY A 80 -36.95 6.70 -0.10
C GLY A 80 -35.71 7.38 0.50
N GLU A 81 -35.39 7.11 1.76
CA GLU A 81 -34.16 7.56 2.42
C GLU A 81 -33.14 6.41 2.53
N TYR A 82 -31.86 6.76 2.65
CA TYR A 82 -30.79 5.80 2.92
C TYR A 82 -30.37 5.90 4.39
N GLY A 83 -29.86 4.81 4.96
CA GLY A 83 -29.34 4.75 6.33
C GLY A 83 -30.28 4.05 7.31
N THR A 84 -31.31 3.38 6.82
CA THR A 84 -32.30 2.66 7.62
C THR A 84 -32.05 1.14 7.57
N SER A 85 -32.80 0.38 8.39
CA SER A 85 -32.65 -1.09 8.47
C SER A 85 -33.23 -1.84 7.27
N ASP A 86 -34.05 -1.18 6.46
CA ASP A 86 -34.72 -1.72 5.27
C ASP A 86 -34.02 -1.35 3.95
N ASP A 87 -32.89 -0.64 4.01
CA ASP A 87 -32.04 -0.39 2.86
C ASP A 87 -31.66 -1.68 2.10
N GLU A 88 -31.74 -1.66 0.77
CA GLU A 88 -31.28 -2.76 -0.07
C GLU A 88 -29.75 -2.74 -0.19
N ARG A 89 -29.07 -3.26 0.84
CA ARG A 89 -27.61 -3.37 0.93
C ARG A 89 -27.05 -4.37 -0.06
N LEU A 90 -25.97 -3.99 -0.73
CA LEU A 90 -25.22 -4.87 -1.63
C LEU A 90 -23.92 -5.33 -0.99
N ASN A 91 -23.74 -6.65 -0.84
CA ASN A 91 -22.51 -7.23 -0.32
C ASN A 91 -21.48 -7.42 -1.44
N THR A 92 -20.22 -7.19 -1.10
CA THR A 92 -19.08 -7.40 -1.99
C THR A 92 -18.31 -8.64 -1.55
N ASN A 93 -17.95 -9.52 -2.49
CA ASN A 93 -16.94 -10.53 -2.23
C ASN A 93 -15.59 -9.85 -2.03
N VAL A 94 -14.94 -10.12 -0.89
CA VAL A 94 -13.62 -9.62 -0.54
C VAL A 94 -12.79 -10.75 0.05
N TRP A 95 -11.47 -10.58 0.04
CA TRP A 95 -10.58 -11.40 0.86
C TRP A 95 -10.20 -10.64 2.11
N GLY A 96 -9.99 -11.37 3.19
CA GLY A 96 -9.65 -10.79 4.48
C GLY A 96 -8.73 -11.67 5.30
N TYR A 97 -8.16 -11.05 6.32
CA TYR A 97 -7.43 -11.75 7.38
C TYR A 97 -8.32 -11.88 8.61
N GLY A 98 -8.14 -12.96 9.38
CA GLY A 98 -8.80 -13.17 10.67
C GLY A 98 -8.11 -14.27 11.46
N LEU A 99 -8.36 -14.35 12.78
CA LEU A 99 -7.83 -15.43 13.60
C LEU A 99 -8.38 -16.78 13.14
N ALA A 100 -7.56 -17.83 13.22
CA ALA A 100 -7.99 -19.18 12.85
C ALA A 100 -9.20 -19.62 13.68
N GLY A 101 -10.29 -19.96 12.97
CA GLY A 101 -11.58 -20.32 13.59
C GLY A 101 -12.55 -19.16 13.79
N GLU A 102 -12.13 -17.92 13.50
CA GLU A 102 -12.98 -16.73 13.51
C GLU A 102 -13.34 -16.29 12.07
N ASN A 103 -14.24 -15.31 11.97
CA ASN A 103 -14.55 -14.67 10.69
C ASN A 103 -13.38 -13.78 10.26
N VAL A 104 -13.10 -13.75 8.95
CA VAL A 104 -12.15 -12.79 8.36
C VAL A 104 -12.85 -11.47 8.05
N THR A 105 -12.10 -10.38 8.03
CA THR A 105 -12.61 -9.04 7.70
C THR A 105 -11.69 -8.32 6.73
N TYR A 106 -12.25 -7.34 6.02
CA TYR A 106 -11.50 -6.35 5.27
C TYR A 106 -11.78 -4.94 5.85
N PRO A 107 -10.77 -4.20 6.34
CA PRO A 107 -9.41 -4.64 6.61
C PRO A 107 -9.34 -5.80 7.62
N GLY A 108 -8.19 -6.48 7.64
CA GLY A 108 -7.85 -7.43 8.68
C GLY A 108 -7.72 -6.77 10.06
N PRO A 109 -7.61 -7.58 11.13
CA PRO A 109 -7.50 -7.06 12.48
C PRO A 109 -6.22 -6.22 12.70
N THR A 110 -6.32 -5.17 13.50
CA THR A 110 -5.16 -4.37 13.92
C THR A 110 -4.37 -5.14 14.98
N PHE A 111 -3.09 -5.42 14.74
CA PHE A 111 -2.18 -5.82 15.82
C PHE A 111 -1.80 -4.61 16.68
N ILE A 112 -1.86 -4.75 18.00
CA ILE A 112 -1.25 -3.83 18.95
C ILE A 112 -0.04 -4.54 19.55
N ALA A 113 1.16 -4.14 19.15
CA ALA A 113 2.40 -4.77 19.57
C ALA A 113 3.23 -3.83 20.44
N GLN A 114 4.14 -4.38 21.24
CA GLN A 114 5.07 -3.59 22.05
C GLN A 114 6.50 -3.78 21.53
N LYS A 115 7.25 -2.67 21.45
CA LYS A 115 8.68 -2.67 21.19
C LYS A 115 9.41 -3.63 22.14
N PHE A 116 10.34 -4.40 21.58
CA PHE A 116 11.12 -5.47 22.24
C PHE A 116 10.33 -6.68 22.74
N ILE A 117 9.05 -6.79 22.38
CA ILE A 117 8.23 -7.94 22.73
C ILE A 117 7.90 -8.72 21.44
N PRO A 118 8.47 -9.91 21.25
CA PRO A 118 8.33 -10.64 20.00
C PRO A 118 6.92 -11.25 19.86
N ILE A 119 6.45 -11.27 18.62
CA ILE A 119 5.22 -11.95 18.21
C ILE A 119 5.56 -12.98 17.13
N GLN A 120 4.90 -14.13 17.17
CA GLN A 120 4.95 -15.11 16.09
C GLN A 120 3.59 -15.19 15.40
N VAL A 121 3.56 -15.19 14.07
CA VAL A 121 2.32 -15.31 13.29
C VAL A 121 2.46 -16.43 12.27
N GLU A 122 1.60 -17.44 12.38
CA GLU A 122 1.41 -18.41 11.30
C GLU A 122 0.34 -17.87 10.33
N TRP A 123 0.75 -17.56 9.10
CA TRP A 123 -0.13 -17.11 8.03
C TRP A 123 -0.64 -18.29 7.22
N ARG A 124 -1.94 -18.57 7.27
CA ARG A 124 -2.56 -19.71 6.57
C ARG A 124 -3.37 -19.25 5.38
N ASN A 125 -3.03 -19.75 4.20
CA ASN A 125 -3.82 -19.54 3.00
C ASN A 125 -4.99 -20.55 2.96
N LYS A 126 -6.22 -20.02 3.08
CA LYS A 126 -7.50 -20.73 2.96
C LYS A 126 -8.38 -20.11 1.86
N LEU A 127 -7.77 -19.37 0.94
CA LEU A 127 -8.47 -18.74 -0.18
C LEU A 127 -9.01 -19.79 -1.15
N PRO A 128 -10.00 -19.42 -1.98
CA PRO A 128 -10.43 -20.27 -3.10
C PRO A 128 -9.28 -20.57 -4.06
N LYS A 129 -9.48 -21.61 -4.88
CA LYS A 129 -8.49 -22.00 -5.89
C LYS A 129 -8.33 -20.93 -6.99
N GLU A 130 -9.44 -20.33 -7.40
CA GLU A 130 -9.46 -19.28 -8.43
C GLU A 130 -9.36 -17.90 -7.77
N HIS A 131 -8.62 -17.00 -8.40
CA HIS A 131 -8.50 -15.63 -7.94
C HIS A 131 -9.82 -14.87 -8.12
N LEU A 132 -10.12 -13.95 -7.20
CA LEU A 132 -11.36 -13.17 -7.21
C LEU A 132 -11.44 -12.18 -8.38
N LEU A 133 -10.30 -11.60 -8.73
CA LEU A 133 -10.11 -10.66 -9.84
C LEU A 133 -9.48 -11.37 -11.05
N PRO A 134 -9.71 -10.89 -12.28
CA PRO A 134 -9.06 -11.43 -13.46
C PRO A 134 -7.56 -11.10 -13.44
N ILE A 135 -6.71 -12.08 -13.10
CA ILE A 135 -5.26 -11.89 -13.19
C ILE A 135 -4.85 -11.90 -14.67
N ASP A 136 -4.01 -10.94 -15.05
CA ASP A 136 -3.35 -10.91 -16.35
C ASP A 136 -2.21 -11.93 -16.41
N THR A 137 -2.58 -13.18 -16.70
CA THR A 137 -1.63 -14.29 -16.76
C THR A 137 -0.64 -14.20 -17.93
N GLU A 138 -0.91 -13.36 -18.94
CA GLU A 138 -0.03 -13.18 -20.11
C GLU A 138 1.24 -12.41 -19.73
N ASN A 139 1.14 -11.50 -18.75
CA ASN A 139 2.26 -10.74 -18.19
C ASN A 139 3.00 -11.44 -17.05
N ILE A 140 2.55 -12.64 -16.65
CA ILE A 140 3.28 -13.44 -15.66
C ILE A 140 4.41 -14.18 -16.37
N HIS A 141 5.63 -13.66 -16.29
CA HIS A 141 6.81 -14.28 -16.91
C HIS A 141 7.57 -15.24 -15.97
N ASN A 142 6.98 -15.59 -14.83
CA ASN A 142 7.51 -16.56 -13.86
C ASN A 142 6.78 -17.91 -13.99
N PRO A 143 7.43 -18.97 -14.55
CA PRO A 143 6.78 -20.27 -14.76
C PRO A 143 6.31 -20.96 -13.47
N LEU A 144 7.00 -20.74 -12.35
CA LEU A 144 6.59 -21.31 -11.06
C LEU A 144 5.30 -20.66 -10.57
N LEU A 145 5.18 -19.34 -10.72
CA LEU A 145 3.98 -18.60 -10.36
C LEU A 145 2.79 -18.98 -11.26
N GLN A 146 3.00 -19.12 -12.58
CA GLN A 146 1.95 -19.62 -13.48
C GLN A 146 1.42 -20.99 -13.02
N ALA A 147 2.33 -21.93 -12.73
CA ALA A 147 1.94 -23.26 -12.25
C ALA A 147 1.24 -23.22 -10.88
N ALA A 148 1.60 -22.24 -10.03
CA ALA A 148 0.91 -22.01 -8.76
C ALA A 148 -0.53 -21.59 -9.01
N LEU A 149 -0.77 -20.57 -9.83
CA LEU A 149 -2.10 -20.04 -10.15
C LEU A 149 -3.05 -21.08 -10.77
N GLU A 150 -2.53 -22.09 -11.47
CA GLU A 150 -3.33 -23.23 -11.95
C GLU A 150 -3.82 -24.17 -10.83
N GLN A 151 -3.15 -24.16 -9.67
CA GLN A 151 -3.37 -25.07 -8.55
C GLN A 151 -3.99 -24.39 -7.33
N GLY A 152 -3.73 -23.11 -7.12
CA GLY A 152 -4.35 -22.26 -6.11
C GLY A 152 -3.69 -20.89 -6.06
N VAL A 153 -4.40 -19.89 -5.51
CA VAL A 153 -3.86 -18.54 -5.38
C VAL A 153 -2.65 -18.54 -4.44
N PRO A 154 -1.46 -18.09 -4.88
CA PRO A 154 -0.29 -17.90 -4.02
C PRO A 154 -0.44 -16.62 -3.20
N THR A 155 0.03 -16.66 -1.95
CA THR A 155 0.08 -15.52 -1.05
C THR A 155 1.38 -15.49 -0.25
N VAL A 156 1.84 -14.30 0.15
CA VAL A 156 2.93 -14.06 1.11
C VAL A 156 2.63 -12.77 1.85
N VAL A 157 2.85 -12.71 3.16
CA VAL A 157 2.50 -11.53 3.95
C VAL A 157 3.75 -10.73 4.28
N HIS A 158 3.80 -9.48 3.85
CA HIS A 158 4.80 -8.51 4.27
C HIS A 158 4.30 -7.69 5.46
N LEU A 159 5.16 -7.48 6.46
CA LEU A 159 4.94 -6.48 7.52
C LEU A 159 5.67 -5.19 7.13
N HIS A 160 4.96 -4.30 6.45
CA HIS A 160 5.49 -3.01 5.99
C HIS A 160 5.88 -2.12 7.16
N GLY A 161 7.14 -1.70 7.12
CA GLY A 161 7.80 -0.95 8.19
C GLY A 161 8.43 -1.83 9.27
N GLY A 162 8.22 -3.15 9.20
CA GLY A 162 8.84 -4.11 10.10
C GLY A 162 10.35 -4.20 9.92
N HIS A 163 11.07 -4.13 11.03
CA HIS A 163 12.48 -4.47 11.08
C HIS A 163 12.65 -5.98 11.32
N THR A 164 12.42 -6.76 10.28
CA THR A 164 12.20 -8.21 10.35
C THR A 164 13.37 -8.97 9.74
N GLU A 165 13.65 -10.20 10.20
CA GLU A 165 14.56 -11.08 9.50
C GLU A 165 14.00 -11.48 8.13
N SER A 166 14.88 -11.66 7.14
CA SER A 166 14.53 -11.99 5.75
C SER A 166 13.47 -13.09 5.61
N ASP A 167 13.60 -14.19 6.37
CA ASP A 167 12.68 -15.33 6.34
C ASP A 167 11.23 -15.01 6.82
N SER A 168 11.02 -13.86 7.46
CA SER A 168 9.71 -13.35 7.93
C SER A 168 9.35 -11.99 7.37
N ASP A 169 10.16 -11.48 6.46
CA ASP A 169 9.93 -10.20 5.83
C ASP A 169 8.77 -10.28 4.83
N GLY A 170 8.52 -11.46 4.26
CA GLY A 170 7.49 -11.63 3.24
C GLY A 170 7.96 -11.25 1.85
N ILE A 171 9.21 -11.59 1.52
CA ILE A 171 9.79 -11.35 0.20
C ILE A 171 8.94 -12.02 -0.91
N PRO A 172 8.86 -11.43 -2.12
CA PRO A 172 7.85 -11.81 -3.10
C PRO A 172 7.86 -13.27 -3.55
N GLU A 173 9.05 -13.87 -3.64
CA GLU A 173 9.25 -15.26 -4.06
C GLU A 173 9.10 -16.27 -2.89
N ALA A 174 8.76 -15.82 -1.68
CA ALA A 174 8.46 -16.66 -0.52
C ALA A 174 6.96 -16.99 -0.39
N TRP A 175 6.22 -16.95 -1.50
CA TRP A 175 4.79 -17.25 -1.52
C TRP A 175 4.45 -18.72 -1.22
N PHE A 176 3.20 -18.95 -0.83
CA PHE A 176 2.64 -20.27 -0.65
C PHE A 176 1.17 -20.28 -1.07
N THR A 177 0.74 -21.37 -1.70
CA THR A 177 -0.67 -21.56 -2.08
C THR A 177 -1.47 -22.15 -0.92
N GLN A 178 -2.76 -22.37 -1.15
CA GLN A 178 -3.67 -22.96 -0.17
C GLN A 178 -3.06 -24.18 0.53
N ASN A 179 -3.09 -24.17 1.87
CA ASN A 179 -2.53 -25.20 2.75
C ASN A 179 -1.03 -25.51 2.53
N TYR A 180 -0.26 -24.55 1.99
CA TYR A 180 1.16 -24.73 1.66
C TYR A 180 1.41 -25.86 0.65
N SER A 181 0.47 -26.09 -0.27
CA SER A 181 0.57 -27.20 -1.24
C SER A 181 1.68 -26.97 -2.27
N LEU A 182 1.89 -25.72 -2.65
CA LEU A 182 3.05 -25.23 -3.40
C LEU A 182 3.63 -24.03 -2.68
N THR A 183 4.93 -23.82 -2.87
CA THR A 183 5.67 -22.71 -2.28
C THR A 183 6.65 -22.15 -3.31
N GLY A 184 6.90 -20.85 -3.24
CA GLY A 184 7.90 -20.17 -4.05
C GLY A 184 9.33 -20.55 -3.65
N PRO A 185 10.32 -20.18 -4.47
CA PRO A 185 11.70 -20.63 -4.29
C PRO A 185 12.38 -20.09 -3.02
N ASP A 186 11.92 -18.96 -2.49
CA ASP A 186 12.47 -18.37 -1.26
C ASP A 186 11.67 -18.75 0.00
N TRP A 187 10.66 -19.62 -0.14
CA TRP A 187 9.86 -20.03 1.02
C TRP A 187 10.67 -20.95 1.93
N VAL A 188 10.75 -20.59 3.21
CA VAL A 188 11.55 -21.34 4.20
C VAL A 188 10.78 -21.72 5.46
N LYS A 189 9.74 -20.99 5.86
CA LYS A 189 8.97 -21.27 7.08
C LYS A 189 7.51 -20.78 7.02
N LYS A 190 6.66 -21.42 7.85
CA LYS A 190 5.23 -21.10 8.01
C LYS A 190 4.96 -19.97 9.00
N THR A 191 5.75 -19.95 10.07
CA THR A 191 5.56 -19.06 11.21
C THR A 191 6.56 -17.94 11.11
N TYR A 192 6.04 -16.72 10.94
CA TYR A 192 6.83 -15.52 10.86
C TYR A 192 7.14 -15.04 12.27
N THR A 193 8.36 -14.54 12.48
CA THR A 193 8.76 -13.92 13.76
C THR A 193 8.87 -12.43 13.55
N TYR A 194 8.18 -11.66 14.37
CA TYR A 194 8.30 -10.21 14.42
C TYR A 194 8.91 -9.86 15.76
N ASP A 195 10.23 -9.64 15.76
CA ASP A 195 10.99 -9.39 17.00
C ASP A 195 10.61 -8.07 17.69
N ASN A 196 10.06 -7.12 16.92
CA ASN A 196 9.73 -5.77 17.36
C ASN A 196 10.91 -5.03 18.00
N ASN A 197 12.14 -5.42 17.66
CA ASN A 197 13.35 -4.99 18.36
C ASN A 197 14.09 -3.85 17.65
N TYR A 198 13.47 -3.22 16.66
CA TYR A 198 14.04 -2.04 16.03
C TYR A 198 14.29 -0.98 17.11
N GLN A 199 15.41 -0.27 17.01
CA GLN A 199 15.72 0.80 17.97
C GLN A 199 14.90 2.08 17.74
N GLY A 200 14.08 2.13 16.67
CA GLY A 200 13.09 3.18 16.41
C GLY A 200 11.99 3.29 17.47
N GLU A 201 11.04 4.17 17.25
CA GLU A 201 9.99 4.48 18.23
C GLU A 201 8.68 3.74 17.92
N ALA A 202 7.66 3.98 18.74
CA ALA A 202 6.28 3.68 18.40
C ALA A 202 5.95 4.22 17.00
N ALA A 203 5.33 3.39 16.16
CA ALA A 203 5.15 3.68 14.74
C ALA A 203 3.92 2.97 14.15
N ILE A 204 3.50 3.45 12.98
CA ILE A 204 2.40 2.86 12.21
C ILE A 204 3.01 1.88 11.21
N TYR A 205 2.95 0.59 11.52
CA TYR A 205 3.18 -0.47 10.56
C TYR A 205 1.84 -0.97 10.02
N TRP A 206 1.91 -1.74 8.95
CA TRP A 206 0.77 -2.38 8.35
C TRP A 206 1.23 -3.65 7.66
N TYR A 207 0.33 -4.60 7.45
CA TYR A 207 0.66 -5.85 6.79
C TYR A 207 -0.26 -6.07 5.61
N HIS A 208 0.30 -6.62 4.54
CA HIS A 208 -0.41 -6.85 3.28
C HIS A 208 0.22 -8.01 2.52
N ASP A 209 -0.49 -8.50 1.50
CA ASP A 209 0.10 -9.47 0.59
C ASP A 209 1.23 -8.84 -0.25
N HIS A 210 2.26 -9.60 -0.59
CA HIS A 210 3.43 -9.15 -1.34
C HIS A 210 3.86 -10.17 -2.41
N THR A 211 2.91 -10.91 -2.98
CA THR A 211 3.24 -12.01 -3.90
C THR A 211 3.70 -11.50 -5.25
N ASP A 212 4.86 -11.98 -5.70
CA ASP A 212 5.46 -11.65 -7.01
C ASP A 212 4.41 -11.55 -8.13
N LEU A 213 4.42 -10.45 -8.89
CA LEU A 213 3.58 -10.14 -10.05
C LEU A 213 2.05 -10.06 -9.81
N ILE A 214 1.56 -10.31 -8.60
CA ILE A 214 0.12 -10.23 -8.27
C ILE A 214 -0.17 -9.49 -6.95
N THR A 215 0.79 -8.72 -6.42
CA THR A 215 0.64 -7.94 -5.19
C THR A 215 -0.56 -7.00 -5.30
N GLY A 216 -0.65 -6.24 -6.40
CA GLY A 216 -1.75 -5.29 -6.64
C GLY A 216 -3.11 -5.97 -6.59
N TYR A 217 -3.24 -7.13 -7.26
CA TYR A 217 -4.46 -7.92 -7.25
C TYR A 217 -4.83 -8.40 -5.84
N ASN A 218 -3.91 -9.03 -5.13
CA ASN A 218 -4.15 -9.58 -3.79
C ASN A 218 -4.51 -8.47 -2.77
N VAL A 219 -3.76 -7.38 -2.74
CA VAL A 219 -4.05 -6.22 -1.87
C VAL A 219 -5.40 -5.58 -2.24
N TYR A 220 -5.72 -5.48 -3.54
CA TYR A 220 -6.98 -4.90 -3.98
C TYR A 220 -8.21 -5.70 -3.53
N THR A 221 -8.10 -7.02 -3.37
CA THR A 221 -9.19 -7.86 -2.83
C THR A 221 -9.50 -7.63 -1.34
N GLY A 222 -8.58 -7.03 -0.58
CA GLY A 222 -8.77 -6.72 0.85
C GLY A 222 -7.75 -7.35 1.81
N LEU A 223 -6.69 -8.01 1.29
CA LEU A 223 -5.58 -8.53 2.10
C LEU A 223 -4.67 -7.41 2.61
N VAL A 224 -5.17 -6.66 3.59
CA VAL A 224 -4.46 -5.57 4.26
C VAL A 224 -4.93 -5.41 5.71
N GLY A 225 -4.05 -5.01 6.62
CA GLY A 225 -4.42 -4.67 8.01
C GLY A 225 -3.34 -3.85 8.73
N TYR A 226 -3.68 -3.26 9.88
CA TYR A 226 -2.75 -2.45 10.65
C TYR A 226 -1.88 -3.28 11.61
N TYR A 227 -0.70 -2.75 11.89
CA TYR A 227 0.17 -3.20 12.96
C TYR A 227 0.71 -1.98 13.69
N LEU A 228 0.18 -1.67 14.87
CA LEU A 228 0.61 -0.52 15.66
C LEU A 228 1.69 -0.97 16.65
N LEU A 229 2.91 -0.51 16.42
CA LEU A 229 4.02 -0.71 17.36
C LEU A 229 3.95 0.38 18.43
N ARG A 230 3.82 -0.03 19.69
CA ARG A 230 3.84 0.80 20.89
C ARG A 230 5.22 0.82 21.52
N ASP A 231 5.54 1.89 22.25
CA ASP A 231 6.75 1.96 23.06
C ASP A 231 6.51 2.69 24.39
N GLN A 232 7.52 2.64 25.27
CA GLN A 232 7.42 3.23 26.60
C GLN A 232 7.29 4.77 26.56
N ASN A 233 7.79 5.44 25.53
CA ASN A 233 7.66 6.89 25.40
C ASN A 233 6.21 7.26 25.08
N GLU A 234 5.60 6.57 24.11
CA GLU A 234 4.18 6.73 23.79
C GLU A 234 3.29 6.42 25.01
N ASP A 235 3.58 5.34 25.74
CA ASP A 235 2.86 5.02 26.98
C ASP A 235 2.96 6.17 27.99
N ASN A 236 4.14 6.78 28.15
CA ASN A 236 4.31 7.92 29.04
C ASN A 236 3.54 9.16 28.57
N LEU A 237 3.53 9.44 27.27
CA LEU A 237 2.75 10.54 26.70
C LEU A 237 1.24 10.33 26.93
N ILE A 238 0.74 9.11 26.76
CA ILE A 238 -0.66 8.77 27.01
C ILE A 238 -0.98 8.86 28.50
N ASN A 239 -0.16 8.26 29.37
CA ASN A 239 -0.39 8.23 30.82
C ASN A 239 -0.34 9.62 31.45
N ASN A 240 0.41 10.55 30.86
CA ASN A 240 0.45 11.97 31.26
C ASN A 240 -0.62 12.82 30.54
N ASN A 241 -1.57 12.20 29.84
CA ASN A 241 -2.64 12.87 29.10
C ASN A 241 -2.13 13.89 28.06
N VAL A 242 -0.99 13.60 27.43
CA VAL A 242 -0.45 14.38 26.31
C VAL A 242 -1.13 13.98 25.02
N LEU A 243 -1.10 12.70 24.66
CA LEU A 243 -1.69 12.19 23.43
C LEU A 243 -3.12 11.66 23.64
N PRO A 244 -4.05 11.87 22.68
CA PRO A 244 -5.30 11.13 22.64
C PRO A 244 -5.05 9.62 22.51
N SER A 245 -5.89 8.82 23.18
CA SER A 245 -5.78 7.36 23.21
C SER A 245 -7.17 6.71 23.30
N GLY A 246 -7.22 5.38 23.21
CA GLY A 246 -8.48 4.62 23.35
C GLY A 246 -9.51 5.03 22.29
N ASP A 247 -10.67 5.52 22.73
CA ASP A 247 -11.73 5.98 21.82
C ASP A 247 -11.41 7.26 21.03
N TYR A 248 -10.27 7.86 21.31
CA TYR A 248 -9.81 9.09 20.65
C TYR A 248 -8.58 8.86 19.77
N GLU A 249 -8.15 7.60 19.63
CA GLU A 249 -7.20 7.16 18.61
C GLU A 249 -7.97 6.34 17.56
N ARG A 250 -7.86 6.71 16.29
CA ARG A 250 -8.60 6.08 15.19
C ARG A 250 -7.67 5.79 14.02
N GLU A 251 -7.69 4.57 13.52
CA GLU A 251 -7.00 4.23 12.28
C GLU A 251 -7.86 4.53 11.07
N LEU A 252 -7.26 5.12 10.04
CA LEU A 252 -7.91 5.45 8.77
C LEU A 252 -7.09 4.80 7.64
N LEU A 253 -7.38 3.53 7.33
CA LEU A 253 -6.87 2.86 6.12
C LEU A 253 -7.69 3.34 4.93
N ILE A 254 -7.06 4.12 4.05
CA ILE A 254 -7.71 4.71 2.89
C ILE A 254 -7.36 3.88 1.66
N GLN A 255 -8.38 3.44 0.93
CA GLN A 255 -8.23 2.74 -0.34
C GLN A 255 -9.26 3.26 -1.35
N ASP A 256 -8.87 3.39 -2.61
CA ASP A 256 -9.81 3.55 -3.71
C ASP A 256 -10.14 2.21 -4.36
N LYS A 257 -11.41 2.04 -4.73
CA LYS A 257 -11.94 0.86 -5.40
C LYS A 257 -12.86 1.27 -6.55
N GLN A 258 -13.18 0.32 -7.41
CA GLN A 258 -14.21 0.41 -8.43
C GLN A 258 -15.08 -0.83 -8.34
N PHE A 259 -16.36 -0.68 -8.68
CA PHE A 259 -17.34 -1.75 -8.55
C PHE A 259 -18.15 -1.94 -9.84
N THR A 260 -18.56 -3.18 -10.08
CA THR A 260 -19.63 -3.50 -11.02
C THR A 260 -20.99 -3.06 -10.44
N ALA A 261 -22.02 -2.93 -11.28
CA ALA A 261 -23.37 -2.51 -10.85
C ALA A 261 -24.00 -3.40 -9.77
N ASP A 262 -23.56 -4.65 -9.61
CA ASP A 262 -23.93 -5.58 -8.53
C ASP A 262 -22.96 -5.55 -7.33
N ALA A 263 -22.22 -4.44 -7.17
CA ALA A 263 -21.29 -4.16 -6.09
C ALA A 263 -20.14 -5.15 -5.93
N GLN A 264 -19.75 -5.89 -6.98
CA GLN A 264 -18.55 -6.71 -6.94
C GLN A 264 -17.32 -5.89 -7.32
N LEU A 265 -16.15 -6.27 -6.82
CA LEU A 265 -14.90 -5.58 -7.13
C LEU A 265 -14.62 -5.63 -8.64
N PHE A 266 -14.37 -4.46 -9.21
CA PHE A 266 -13.81 -4.28 -10.55
C PHE A 266 -12.37 -3.79 -10.36
N TYR A 267 -11.40 -4.50 -10.93
CA TYR A 267 -10.01 -4.06 -10.93
C TYR A 267 -9.74 -3.27 -12.22
N PRO A 268 -9.49 -1.95 -12.14
CA PRO A 268 -9.22 -1.13 -13.31
C PRO A 268 -7.83 -1.47 -13.85
N GLU A 269 -7.77 -2.49 -14.71
CA GLU A 269 -6.56 -2.78 -15.46
C GLU A 269 -6.16 -1.59 -16.34
N GLN A 270 -4.88 -1.53 -16.71
CA GLN A 270 -4.44 -0.73 -17.84
C GLN A 270 -5.10 -1.24 -19.12
N THR A 271 -6.37 -0.90 -19.36
CA THR A 271 -6.85 -0.91 -20.74
C THR A 271 -6.08 0.20 -21.43
N ASN A 272 -5.36 -0.15 -22.49
CA ASN A 272 -4.68 0.76 -23.42
C ASN A 272 -5.63 1.77 -24.12
N ILE A 273 -6.83 1.97 -23.58
CA ILE A 273 -7.86 2.89 -24.04
C ILE A 273 -7.86 4.08 -23.08
N SER A 274 -6.83 4.92 -23.19
CA SER A 274 -7.01 6.32 -22.78
C SER A 274 -7.99 6.95 -23.78
N PRO A 275 -9.11 7.56 -23.33
CA PRO A 275 -9.92 8.39 -24.22
C PRO A 275 -9.03 9.44 -24.89
N PRO A 276 -9.27 9.82 -26.15
CA PRO A 276 -8.48 10.85 -26.82
C PRO A 276 -8.41 12.12 -25.98
N GLY A 277 -7.20 12.55 -25.59
CA GLY A 277 -6.97 13.75 -24.78
C GLY A 277 -6.78 13.50 -23.28
N VAL A 278 -6.80 12.25 -22.80
CA VAL A 278 -6.40 11.89 -21.42
C VAL A 278 -5.00 11.29 -21.46
N PRO A 279 -4.02 11.79 -20.66
CA PRO A 279 -2.71 11.16 -20.54
C PRO A 279 -2.85 9.68 -20.17
N SER A 280 -1.96 8.83 -20.69
CA SER A 280 -1.87 7.41 -20.31
C SER A 280 -1.93 7.27 -18.78
N ARG A 281 -2.93 6.54 -18.26
CA ARG A 281 -3.00 6.24 -16.83
C ARG A 281 -2.08 5.05 -16.54
N THR A 282 -0.89 5.32 -16.04
CA THR A 282 0.04 4.30 -15.54
C THR A 282 -0.27 4.04 -14.06
N GLY A 283 -1.41 3.38 -13.81
CA GLY A 283 -1.91 3.19 -12.45
C GLY A 283 -3.34 2.61 -12.42
N SER A 284 -3.66 1.84 -11.38
CA SER A 284 -5.00 1.34 -11.08
C SER A 284 -5.74 2.37 -10.21
N TYR A 285 -6.73 3.07 -10.79
CA TYR A 285 -7.46 4.15 -10.09
C TYR A 285 -8.94 3.81 -9.94
N GLY A 286 -9.39 3.65 -8.71
CA GLY A 286 -10.79 3.52 -8.34
C GLY A 286 -11.54 4.85 -8.34
N ASP A 287 -12.86 4.79 -8.44
CA ASP A 287 -13.78 5.93 -8.42
C ASP A 287 -14.65 6.01 -7.14
N PHE A 288 -14.52 5.02 -6.26
CA PHE A 288 -15.00 5.00 -4.88
C PHE A 288 -13.84 5.17 -3.90
N ILE A 289 -14.03 5.96 -2.85
CA ILE A 289 -13.08 6.02 -1.73
C ILE A 289 -13.67 5.27 -0.55
N LEU A 290 -12.88 4.33 -0.02
CA LEU A 290 -13.17 3.59 1.18
C LEU A 290 -12.21 4.01 2.30
N VAL A 291 -12.73 4.10 3.53
CA VAL A 291 -11.93 4.19 4.75
C VAL A 291 -12.32 3.04 5.66
N ASN A 292 -11.34 2.23 6.06
CA ASN A 292 -11.55 0.98 6.80
C ASN A 292 -12.60 0.06 6.14
N GLY A 293 -12.58 -0.03 4.80
CA GLY A 293 -13.49 -0.89 4.05
C GLY A 293 -14.91 -0.34 3.87
N MET A 294 -15.21 0.87 4.33
CA MET A 294 -16.53 1.51 4.16
C MET A 294 -16.44 2.68 3.17
N ALA A 295 -17.35 2.76 2.21
CA ALA A 295 -17.42 3.86 1.25
C ALA A 295 -17.85 5.17 1.94
N TRP A 296 -17.06 6.23 1.77
CA TRP A 296 -17.27 7.59 2.32
C TRP A 296 -17.93 7.63 3.72
N PRO A 297 -17.29 7.08 4.76
CA PRO A 297 -17.92 6.98 6.06
C PRO A 297 -18.02 8.34 6.77
N ASN A 298 -18.82 8.37 7.83
CA ASN A 298 -18.85 9.42 8.83
C ASN A 298 -18.26 8.92 10.15
N LEU A 299 -17.47 9.75 10.82
CA LEU A 299 -17.08 9.53 12.20
C LEU A 299 -17.75 10.60 13.08
N GLU A 300 -18.63 10.16 13.96
CA GLU A 300 -19.16 11.03 15.01
C GLU A 300 -18.10 11.21 16.10
N VAL A 301 -17.82 12.47 16.45
CA VAL A 301 -16.75 12.83 17.37
C VAL A 301 -17.26 13.74 18.48
N GLU A 302 -16.62 13.66 19.63
CA GLU A 302 -16.75 14.65 20.69
C GLU A 302 -16.04 15.96 20.30
N PRO A 303 -16.44 17.12 20.84
CA PRO A 303 -15.72 18.37 20.63
C PRO A 303 -14.40 18.40 21.42
N ARG A 304 -13.42 17.59 20.98
CA ARG A 304 -12.09 17.41 21.61
C ARG A 304 -11.03 17.00 20.58
N LYS A 305 -9.80 16.77 21.05
CA LYS A 305 -8.68 16.29 20.22
C LYS A 305 -8.77 14.79 19.93
N TYR A 306 -8.56 14.42 18.67
CA TYR A 306 -8.44 13.04 18.19
C TYR A 306 -7.08 12.82 17.54
N ARG A 307 -6.52 11.62 17.74
CA ARG A 307 -5.34 11.11 17.05
C ARG A 307 -5.77 10.20 15.91
N LEU A 308 -5.35 10.51 14.70
CA LEU A 308 -5.67 9.74 13.50
C LEU A 308 -4.40 9.10 12.96
N ARG A 309 -4.42 7.77 12.79
CA ARG A 309 -3.36 7.01 12.11
C ARG A 309 -3.77 6.88 10.64
N LEU A 310 -3.18 7.70 9.78
CA LEU A 310 -3.48 7.67 8.35
C LEU A 310 -2.59 6.62 7.67
N LEU A 311 -3.18 5.81 6.80
CA LEU A 311 -2.49 4.90 5.90
C LEU A 311 -3.10 5.04 4.52
N ASN A 312 -2.27 5.30 3.52
CA ASN A 312 -2.66 5.09 2.14
C ASN A 312 -2.37 3.64 1.74
N GLY A 313 -3.41 2.81 1.76
CA GLY A 313 -3.33 1.42 1.31
C GLY A 313 -3.75 1.23 -0.15
N SER A 314 -3.97 2.32 -0.91
CA SER A 314 -4.35 2.24 -2.33
C SER A 314 -3.25 1.63 -3.18
N ASP A 315 -3.66 1.09 -4.33
CA ASP A 315 -2.75 0.60 -5.34
C ASP A 315 -1.87 1.71 -5.92
N SER A 316 -2.50 2.76 -6.46
CA SER A 316 -1.79 3.79 -7.23
C SER A 316 -2.09 5.23 -6.80
N ARG A 317 -3.20 5.47 -6.08
CA ARG A 317 -3.69 6.82 -5.85
C ARG A 317 -2.87 7.56 -4.80
N PHE A 318 -2.44 8.77 -5.14
CA PHE A 318 -1.93 9.75 -4.19
C PHE A 318 -3.10 10.56 -3.64
N TYR A 319 -3.11 10.79 -2.33
CA TYR A 319 -4.04 11.70 -1.68
C TYR A 319 -3.31 13.00 -1.33
N LYS A 320 -3.89 14.13 -1.72
CA LYS A 320 -3.39 15.45 -1.33
C LYS A 320 -4.45 16.14 -0.50
N PHE A 321 -4.18 16.32 0.78
CA PHE A 321 -5.05 17.03 1.70
C PHE A 321 -4.57 18.47 1.84
N GLU A 322 -5.46 19.44 1.71
CA GLU A 322 -5.14 20.87 1.90
C GLU A 322 -5.94 21.41 3.08
N PHE A 323 -5.26 22.10 3.99
CA PHE A 323 -5.81 22.59 5.26
C PHE A 323 -5.73 24.12 5.41
N ARG A 324 -4.83 24.78 4.67
CA ARG A 324 -4.54 26.22 4.79
C ARG A 324 -5.78 27.12 4.76
N ASP A 325 -6.71 26.85 3.85
CA ASP A 325 -7.94 27.63 3.65
C ASP A 325 -9.18 26.96 4.26
N THR A 326 -8.97 26.00 5.15
CA THR A 326 -10.07 25.34 5.88
C THR A 326 -10.11 25.85 7.32
N TYR A 327 -11.27 25.75 7.96
CA TYR A 327 -11.38 26.12 9.38
C TYR A 327 -10.69 25.12 10.33
N LYS A 328 -10.16 24.01 9.78
CA LYS A 328 -9.46 22.95 10.51
C LYS A 328 -8.00 22.88 10.12
N LYS A 329 -7.13 22.91 11.12
CA LYS A 329 -5.74 22.49 10.95
C LYS A 329 -5.57 21.04 11.38
N ILE A 330 -4.60 20.37 10.76
CA ILE A 330 -4.14 19.04 11.14
C ILE A 330 -2.69 19.16 11.57
N TYR A 331 -2.32 18.51 12.67
CA TYR A 331 -1.00 18.60 13.27
C TYR A 331 -0.29 17.26 13.13
N LEU A 332 0.80 17.22 12.37
CA LEU A 332 1.65 16.04 12.28
C LEU A 332 2.35 15.80 13.61
N ILE A 333 2.24 14.59 14.15
CA ILE A 333 2.99 14.16 15.33
C ILE A 333 3.95 13.01 15.03
N GLY A 334 3.76 12.28 13.93
CA GLY A 334 4.69 11.23 13.52
C GLY A 334 4.63 10.92 12.03
N THR A 335 5.76 10.41 11.51
CA THR A 335 5.92 9.86 10.17
C THR A 335 5.87 8.33 10.23
N GLU A 336 6.24 7.65 9.15
CA GLU A 336 6.14 6.18 9.02
C GLU A 336 6.82 5.42 10.15
N GLN A 337 7.95 5.91 10.64
CA GLN A 337 8.89 5.20 11.52
C GLN A 337 9.13 5.92 12.86
N GLY A 338 8.19 6.73 13.33
CA GLY A 338 8.23 7.33 14.66
C GLY A 338 7.67 8.74 14.77
N PHE A 339 7.80 9.33 15.96
CA PHE A 339 7.38 10.71 16.21
C PHE A 339 8.32 11.72 15.52
N VAL A 340 7.77 12.84 15.08
CA VAL A 340 8.55 14.07 14.88
C VAL A 340 8.87 14.67 16.26
N GLU A 341 9.80 15.63 16.33
CA GLU A 341 10.22 16.18 17.64
C GLU A 341 9.09 16.93 18.37
N ASN A 342 8.26 17.65 17.61
CA ASN A 342 7.17 18.49 18.07
C ASN A 342 5.99 18.42 17.09
N PRO A 343 4.73 18.63 17.53
CA PRO A 343 3.60 18.74 16.62
C PRO A 343 3.86 19.82 15.56
N VAL A 344 3.59 19.51 14.30
CA VAL A 344 3.74 20.47 13.19
C VAL A 344 2.40 20.70 12.52
N ALA A 345 1.89 21.93 12.59
CA ALA A 345 0.71 22.33 11.84
C ALA A 345 0.98 22.19 10.34
N LEU A 346 0.11 21.45 9.65
CA LEU A 346 0.21 21.22 8.21
C LEU A 346 -0.70 22.17 7.45
N ASP A 347 -0.14 22.82 6.43
CA ASP A 347 -0.93 23.48 5.38
C ASP A 347 -1.44 22.49 4.34
N GLU A 348 -0.65 21.44 4.11
CA GLU A 348 -0.89 20.38 3.13
C GLU A 348 -0.23 19.08 3.61
N LEU A 349 -0.84 17.95 3.25
CA LEU A 349 -0.26 16.62 3.38
C LEU A 349 -0.46 15.86 2.07
N VAL A 350 0.64 15.45 1.43
CA VAL A 350 0.60 14.44 0.37
C VAL A 350 0.86 13.08 1.02
N LEU A 351 -0.05 12.14 0.81
CA LEU A 351 0.04 10.77 1.30
C LEU A 351 -0.01 9.83 0.08
N SER A 352 1.14 9.33 -0.32
CA SER A 352 1.29 8.41 -1.45
C SER A 352 1.10 6.94 -1.02
N PRO A 353 0.90 5.99 -1.96
CA PRO A 353 0.76 4.57 -1.62
C PRO A 353 1.85 4.10 -0.64
N SER A 354 1.46 3.36 0.40
CA SER A 354 2.28 2.92 1.55
C SER A 354 2.71 3.95 2.58
N GLU A 355 2.56 5.25 2.34
CA GLU A 355 2.91 6.26 3.34
C GLU A 355 1.89 6.29 4.48
N ARG A 356 2.39 6.66 5.67
CA ARG A 356 1.60 6.81 6.88
C ARG A 356 1.91 8.15 7.53
N ALA A 357 0.88 8.75 8.11
CA ALA A 357 1.00 9.97 8.89
C ALA A 357 0.21 9.83 10.17
N ASP A 358 0.85 10.13 11.30
CA ASP A 358 0.21 10.19 12.60
C ASP A 358 -0.11 11.64 12.91
N VAL A 359 -1.39 11.95 13.07
CA VAL A 359 -1.86 13.34 13.14
C VAL A 359 -2.85 13.58 14.27
N ILE A 360 -2.88 14.81 14.75
CA ILE A 360 -3.91 15.31 15.67
C ILE A 360 -4.89 16.20 14.89
N VAL A 361 -6.18 16.02 15.16
CA VAL A 361 -7.24 16.94 14.75
C VAL A 361 -7.95 17.43 16.00
N ASP A 362 -8.07 18.74 16.15
CA ASP A 362 -8.71 19.37 17.30
C ASP A 362 -10.14 19.81 16.95
N PHE A 363 -11.13 19.18 17.59
CA PHE A 363 -12.55 19.54 17.49
C PHE A 363 -13.05 20.32 18.72
N THR A 364 -12.15 20.78 19.59
CA THR A 364 -12.52 21.56 20.78
C THR A 364 -13.24 22.83 20.38
N GLY A 365 -14.47 23.00 20.89
CA GLY A 365 -15.30 24.17 20.59
C GLY A 365 -16.15 24.06 19.32
N ASP A 366 -16.07 22.96 18.57
CA ASP A 366 -16.79 22.79 17.30
C ASP A 366 -18.09 22.00 17.42
N ALA A 367 -18.69 21.94 18.61
CA ALA A 367 -19.95 21.22 18.81
C ALA A 367 -21.02 21.67 17.79
N GLY A 368 -21.60 20.70 17.09
CA GLY A 368 -22.57 20.89 16.02
C GLY A 368 -21.99 21.18 14.63
N GLN A 369 -20.66 21.25 14.47
CA GLN A 369 -20.01 21.44 13.18
C GLN A 369 -19.77 20.12 12.44
N GLU A 370 -19.54 20.24 11.14
CA GLU A 370 -19.12 19.13 10.27
C GLU A 370 -17.82 19.47 9.53
N PHE A 371 -16.94 18.48 9.37
CA PHE A 371 -15.70 18.61 8.63
C PHE A 371 -15.57 17.46 7.63
N ILE A 372 -15.37 17.77 6.35
CA ILE A 372 -15.11 16.75 5.31
C ILE A 372 -13.62 16.74 5.02
N LEU A 373 -12.97 15.60 5.21
CA LEU A 373 -11.60 15.39 4.75
C LEU A 373 -11.62 15.24 3.22
N ARG A 374 -10.97 16.18 2.52
CA ARG A 374 -10.99 16.27 1.07
C ARG A 374 -9.65 15.93 0.44
N ASN A 375 -9.72 15.35 -0.74
CA ASN A 375 -8.58 15.08 -1.59
C ASN A 375 -8.57 16.05 -2.78
N TYR A 376 -7.47 16.77 -2.93
CA TYR A 376 -7.17 17.71 -4.00
C TYR A 376 -6.09 17.17 -4.95
N GLY A 377 -5.79 15.87 -4.86
CA GLY A 377 -4.82 15.20 -5.73
C GLY A 377 -5.24 15.28 -7.20
N PRO A 378 -4.29 15.19 -8.14
CA PRO A 378 -4.58 15.24 -9.57
C PRO A 378 -5.67 14.23 -9.97
N GLY A 379 -6.69 14.71 -10.70
CA GLY A 379 -7.79 13.87 -11.18
C GLY A 379 -8.82 13.46 -10.13
N ALA A 380 -8.79 14.03 -8.92
CA ALA A 380 -9.84 13.85 -7.92
C ALA A 380 -11.13 14.60 -8.33
N ASP A 381 -12.25 13.87 -8.44
CA ASP A 381 -13.57 14.47 -8.70
C ASP A 381 -14.15 15.01 -7.38
N PRO A 382 -14.49 16.31 -7.26
CA PRO A 382 -14.92 16.93 -6.00
C PRO A 382 -16.21 16.32 -5.40
N ASN A 383 -16.97 15.56 -6.18
CA ASN A 383 -18.20 14.89 -5.78
C ASN A 383 -18.03 13.40 -5.47
N THR A 384 -16.85 12.81 -5.75
CA THR A 384 -16.55 11.40 -5.47
C THR A 384 -15.17 11.23 -4.85
N THR A 385 -14.11 11.09 -5.65
CA THR A 385 -12.74 10.80 -5.20
C THR A 385 -12.02 11.97 -4.53
N GLY A 386 -12.58 13.17 -4.61
CA GLY A 386 -12.18 14.35 -3.86
C GLY A 386 -12.77 14.42 -2.44
N GLN A 387 -13.56 13.42 -2.06
CA GLN A 387 -14.13 13.27 -0.72
C GLN A 387 -13.64 11.96 -0.11
N ILE A 388 -13.15 12.01 1.13
CA ILE A 388 -12.60 10.83 1.81
C ILE A 388 -13.57 10.33 2.87
N MET A 389 -13.86 11.17 3.87
CA MET A 389 -14.82 10.90 4.94
C MET A 389 -15.31 12.20 5.56
N LYS A 390 -16.35 12.12 6.39
CA LYS A 390 -16.86 13.24 7.19
C LYS A 390 -16.63 12.99 8.68
N PHE A 391 -16.45 14.08 9.42
CA PHE A 391 -16.54 14.12 10.87
C PHE A 391 -17.75 14.96 11.25
N THR A 392 -18.59 14.45 12.14
CA THR A 392 -19.72 15.19 12.72
C THR A 392 -19.47 15.36 14.22
N VAL A 393 -19.35 16.62 14.68
CA VAL A 393 -19.01 16.92 16.08
C VAL A 393 -20.28 16.99 16.93
N ASN A 394 -20.94 15.85 17.14
CA ASN A 394 -22.25 15.77 17.82
C ASN A 394 -22.25 14.86 19.05
N GLN A 395 -21.15 14.19 19.38
CA GLN A 395 -21.09 13.33 20.56
C GLN A 395 -20.96 14.17 21.84
N PRO A 396 -21.67 13.81 22.93
CA PRO A 396 -21.50 14.47 24.21
C PRO A 396 -20.07 14.32 24.73
N LEU A 397 -19.46 15.42 25.16
CA LEU A 397 -18.11 15.40 25.73
C LEU A 397 -18.10 14.53 27.01
N ALA A 398 -17.24 13.51 27.03
CA ALA A 398 -17.06 12.64 28.18
C ALA A 398 -16.36 13.37 29.34
N ASP A 399 -16.67 12.98 30.58
CA ASP A 399 -16.06 13.54 31.81
C ASP A 399 -14.67 12.94 32.06
N ILE A 400 -13.76 13.16 31.12
CA ILE A 400 -12.35 12.81 31.20
C ILE A 400 -11.49 13.97 30.65
N PRO A 401 -10.25 14.15 31.14
CA PRO A 401 -9.38 15.23 30.67
C PRO A 401 -9.16 15.20 29.14
N ILE A 402 -9.20 16.38 28.50
CA ILE A 402 -8.81 16.56 27.10
C ILE A 402 -7.30 16.47 26.99
N ALA A 403 -6.82 15.79 25.94
CA ALA A 403 -5.40 15.63 25.67
C ALA A 403 -4.69 17.00 25.55
N THR A 404 -3.47 17.07 26.09
CA THR A 404 -2.73 18.33 26.24
C THR A 404 -1.75 18.62 25.10
N VAL A 405 -1.60 17.70 24.13
CA VAL A 405 -0.79 17.92 22.93
C VAL A 405 -1.12 19.27 22.31
N ASP A 406 -0.07 20.03 22.04
CA ASP A 406 -0.19 21.40 21.60
C ASP A 406 -0.72 21.48 20.16
N THR A 407 -1.77 22.28 20.02
CA THR A 407 -2.49 22.56 18.78
C THR A 407 -2.74 24.07 18.64
N ASP A 408 -2.10 24.92 19.43
CA ASP A 408 -2.22 26.37 19.38
C ASP A 408 -0.90 27.02 18.97
N GLU A 409 -0.78 27.44 17.71
CA GLU A 409 0.44 28.07 17.21
C GLU A 409 0.67 29.50 17.76
N SER A 410 -0.29 30.07 18.51
CA SER A 410 -0.26 31.47 18.91
C SER A 410 0.43 31.74 20.25
N ASP A 411 0.57 30.74 21.11
CA ASP A 411 1.13 30.91 22.46
C ASP A 411 2.66 30.68 22.51
N GLY A 412 3.24 30.12 21.44
CA GLY A 412 4.67 29.83 21.32
C GLY A 412 5.14 28.66 22.21
N LEU A 413 4.22 27.88 22.77
CA LEU A 413 4.53 26.62 23.42
C LEU A 413 4.79 25.54 22.35
N THR A 414 5.38 24.44 22.79
CA THR A 414 5.49 23.26 21.95
C THR A 414 5.52 22.01 22.81
N THR A 415 4.72 21.02 22.45
CA THR A 415 4.77 19.70 23.07
C THR A 415 5.99 18.94 22.58
N GLN A 416 6.87 18.54 23.49
CA GLN A 416 7.96 17.63 23.16
C GLN A 416 7.42 16.20 23.06
N LEU A 417 7.47 15.61 21.86
CA LEU A 417 6.97 14.25 21.61
C LEU A 417 8.04 13.17 21.79
N ARG A 418 9.31 13.55 21.75
CA ARG A 418 10.44 12.63 21.87
C ARG A 418 11.30 12.97 23.08
N PRO A 419 11.82 11.98 23.82
CA PRO A 419 12.75 12.26 24.91
C PRO A 419 14.07 12.84 24.37
N ASP A 420 14.49 12.37 23.19
CA ASP A 420 15.71 12.77 22.51
C ASP A 420 15.42 13.27 21.09
N ALA A 421 16.24 14.23 20.64
CA ALA A 421 16.23 14.73 19.26
C ALA A 421 16.49 13.58 18.25
N ILE A 422 16.03 13.74 17.02
CA ILE A 422 16.29 12.76 15.97
C ILE A 422 17.79 12.77 15.65
N THR A 423 18.51 11.73 16.06
CA THR A 423 19.96 11.62 15.83
C THR A 423 20.28 11.54 14.33
N PRO A 424 21.02 12.50 13.75
CA PRO A 424 21.45 12.41 12.36
C PRO A 424 22.38 11.23 12.13
N LEU A 425 22.14 10.46 11.07
CA LEU A 425 23.02 9.38 10.65
C LEU A 425 24.26 9.93 9.93
N THR A 426 25.37 9.20 10.00
CA THR A 426 26.61 9.51 9.29
C THR A 426 26.97 8.33 8.38
N PRO A 427 27.26 8.55 7.09
CA PRO A 427 27.59 7.45 6.19
C PRO A 427 28.90 6.77 6.59
N THR A 428 28.92 5.45 6.53
CA THR A 428 30.11 4.61 6.76
C THR A 428 30.52 3.82 5.52
N ALA A 429 29.74 3.92 4.43
CA ALA A 429 29.99 3.33 3.13
C ALA A 429 29.77 4.34 1.99
N PRO A 430 30.27 4.06 0.77
CA PRO A 430 30.06 4.92 -0.39
C PRO A 430 28.58 5.14 -0.72
N THR A 431 28.27 6.30 -1.28
CA THR A 431 26.94 6.62 -1.79
C THR A 431 26.54 5.68 -2.91
N ARG A 432 25.32 5.14 -2.83
CA ARG A 432 24.71 4.31 -3.87
C ARG A 432 23.89 5.19 -4.82
N GLN A 433 24.11 5.04 -6.12
CA GLN A 433 23.43 5.83 -7.14
C GLN A 433 22.50 4.96 -7.99
N LEU A 434 21.21 5.19 -7.81
CA LEU A 434 20.11 4.41 -8.37
C LEU A 434 19.28 5.28 -9.31
N ALA A 435 18.58 4.67 -10.25
CA ALA A 435 17.69 5.39 -11.15
C ALA A 435 16.41 4.61 -11.44
N LEU A 436 15.35 5.36 -11.68
CA LEU A 436 14.05 4.86 -12.12
C LEU A 436 14.00 4.91 -13.65
N PHE A 437 13.39 3.90 -14.27
CA PHE A 437 13.34 3.77 -15.73
C PHE A 437 11.93 3.42 -16.20
N GLN A 438 11.67 3.73 -17.47
CA GLN A 438 10.42 3.37 -18.15
C GLN A 438 10.76 2.90 -19.57
N LEU A 439 10.51 1.63 -19.84
CA LEU A 439 10.59 1.05 -21.17
C LEU A 439 9.19 0.93 -21.78
N ARG A 440 9.14 0.89 -23.10
CA ARG A 440 7.94 0.52 -23.87
C ARG A 440 8.21 -0.84 -24.49
N GLU A 441 7.41 -1.85 -24.15
CA GLU A 441 7.56 -3.19 -24.72
C GLU A 441 6.90 -3.27 -26.12
N ALA A 442 7.16 -4.37 -26.84
CA ALA A 442 6.81 -4.51 -28.26
C ALA A 442 5.30 -4.57 -28.52
N ASP A 443 4.54 -5.03 -27.53
CA ASP A 443 3.08 -5.05 -27.41
C ASP A 443 2.49 -3.73 -26.86
N ASN A 444 3.33 -2.70 -26.71
CA ASN A 444 2.94 -1.33 -26.42
C ASN A 444 2.40 -1.15 -24.98
N HIS A 445 2.84 -1.95 -24.01
CA HIS A 445 2.71 -1.59 -22.59
C HIS A 445 3.96 -0.92 -22.03
N ASP A 446 3.75 -0.14 -20.97
CA ASP A 446 4.84 0.48 -20.22
C ASP A 446 5.39 -0.53 -19.19
N LEU A 447 6.70 -0.71 -19.20
CA LEU A 447 7.44 -1.48 -18.20
C LEU A 447 8.23 -0.52 -17.34
N PHE A 448 7.95 -0.53 -16.04
CA PHE A 448 8.65 0.30 -15.07
C PHE A 448 9.76 -0.51 -14.42
N LEU A 449 10.96 0.06 -14.35
CA LEU A 449 12.14 -0.66 -13.90
C LEU A 449 12.96 0.19 -12.93
N LEU A 450 13.74 -0.53 -12.12
CA LEU A 450 14.76 0.05 -11.26
C LEU A 450 16.14 -0.29 -11.78
N GLY A 451 17.15 0.46 -11.36
CA GLY A 451 18.52 0.09 -11.65
C GLY A 451 19.54 1.06 -11.11
N THR A 452 20.75 1.00 -11.67
CA THR A 452 21.89 1.81 -11.20
C THR A 452 22.30 2.83 -12.27
N LEU A 453 22.85 3.98 -11.85
CA LEU A 453 23.40 4.94 -12.83
C LEU A 453 24.53 4.33 -13.68
N LYS A 454 25.28 3.40 -13.10
CA LYS A 454 26.42 2.76 -13.74
C LYS A 454 25.97 1.77 -14.82
N ASP A 455 25.11 0.84 -14.42
CA ASP A 455 24.82 -0.37 -15.19
C ASP A 455 23.43 -0.35 -15.85
N GLY A 456 22.59 0.67 -15.61
CA GLY A 456 21.30 0.85 -16.27
C GLY A 456 20.14 0.12 -15.59
N SER A 457 19.03 -0.02 -16.31
CA SER A 457 17.79 -0.67 -15.85
C SER A 457 17.93 -2.19 -15.71
N PHE A 458 17.29 -2.79 -14.71
CA PHE A 458 17.26 -4.23 -14.47
C PHE A 458 15.83 -4.72 -14.28
N ARG A 459 15.56 -5.95 -14.68
CA ARG A 459 14.35 -6.69 -14.30
C ARG A 459 14.48 -7.27 -12.89
N TYR A 460 13.39 -7.66 -12.25
CA TYR A 460 13.42 -8.23 -10.90
C TYR A 460 14.36 -9.45 -10.81
N HIS A 461 14.28 -10.36 -11.79
CA HIS A 461 15.04 -11.62 -11.82
C HIS A 461 16.51 -11.48 -12.31
N ASP A 462 16.96 -10.27 -12.64
CA ASP A 462 18.38 -10.04 -12.94
C ASP A 462 19.26 -10.22 -11.68
N PRO A 463 20.57 -10.55 -11.82
CA PRO A 463 21.48 -10.65 -10.68
C PRO A 463 21.41 -9.42 -9.77
N VAL A 464 21.39 -9.63 -8.45
CA VAL A 464 21.31 -8.56 -7.45
C VAL A 464 22.46 -7.55 -7.59
N THR A 465 22.14 -6.27 -7.45
CA THR A 465 23.09 -5.15 -7.54
C THR A 465 23.16 -4.33 -6.24
N GLU A 466 22.09 -4.34 -5.46
CA GLU A 466 21.98 -3.64 -4.19
C GLU A 466 22.48 -4.54 -3.06
N THR A 467 23.79 -4.56 -2.84
CA THR A 467 24.47 -5.43 -1.85
C THR A 467 25.13 -4.64 -0.70
N PRO A 468 24.37 -3.94 0.15
CA PRO A 468 24.95 -3.22 1.29
C PRO A 468 25.66 -4.20 2.24
N GLN A 469 26.77 -3.76 2.83
CA GLN A 469 27.47 -4.57 3.83
C GLN A 469 26.76 -4.45 5.19
N LEU A 470 26.68 -5.57 5.90
CA LEU A 470 26.08 -5.63 7.23
C LEU A 470 26.73 -4.62 8.19
N GLY A 471 25.90 -3.82 8.84
CA GLY A 471 26.28 -2.76 9.77
C GLY A 471 26.68 -1.44 9.12
N THR A 472 26.66 -1.33 7.78
CA THR A 472 26.99 -0.07 7.11
C THR A 472 25.80 0.89 7.04
N THR A 473 26.12 2.17 7.07
CA THR A 473 25.19 3.27 6.84
C THR A 473 25.49 3.85 5.46
N GLU A 474 24.54 3.71 4.54
CA GLU A 474 24.67 4.16 3.16
C GLU A 474 23.78 5.37 2.90
N VAL A 475 24.27 6.30 2.08
CA VAL A 475 23.41 7.28 1.41
C VAL A 475 22.97 6.69 0.08
N TRP A 476 21.67 6.70 -0.19
CA TRP A 476 21.11 6.31 -1.48
C TRP A 476 20.62 7.56 -2.21
N GLU A 477 21.04 7.73 -3.47
CA GLU A 477 20.54 8.73 -4.40
C GLU A 477 19.64 8.05 -5.42
N ILE A 478 18.35 8.41 -5.45
CA ILE A 478 17.39 7.88 -6.42
C ILE A 478 17.04 8.96 -7.42
N TYR A 479 17.49 8.79 -8.65
CA TYR A 479 17.21 9.70 -9.77
C TYR A 479 15.96 9.27 -10.52
N ASN A 480 15.01 10.18 -10.70
CA ASN A 480 13.82 9.93 -11.52
C ASN A 480 13.84 10.74 -12.83
N PRO A 481 14.36 10.16 -13.93
CA PRO A 481 14.29 10.76 -15.26
C PRO A 481 12.95 10.49 -15.97
N THR A 482 12.02 9.78 -15.33
CA THR A 482 10.71 9.46 -15.91
C THR A 482 9.77 10.65 -15.76
N GLN A 483 8.70 10.65 -16.56
CA GLN A 483 7.63 11.66 -16.50
C GLN A 483 6.61 11.41 -15.39
N TYR A 484 6.78 10.34 -14.60
CA TYR A 484 5.84 9.92 -13.56
C TYR A 484 6.43 10.09 -12.17
N VAL A 485 5.56 10.37 -11.21
CA VAL A 485 5.92 10.31 -9.79
C VAL A 485 5.87 8.85 -9.32
N HIS A 486 6.82 8.47 -8.47
CA HIS A 486 6.90 7.13 -7.89
C HIS A 486 7.01 7.22 -6.39
N THR A 487 6.43 6.28 -5.65
CA THR A 487 6.73 6.11 -4.23
C THR A 487 7.67 4.95 -4.08
N VAL A 488 8.91 5.17 -3.62
CA VAL A 488 9.87 4.09 -3.44
C VAL A 488 9.89 3.63 -2.00
N HIS A 489 9.65 2.34 -1.77
CA HIS A 489 9.76 1.67 -0.48
C HIS A 489 11.05 0.83 -0.41
N ILE A 490 11.67 0.79 0.77
CA ILE A 490 12.84 -0.04 1.07
C ILE A 490 12.51 -0.88 2.31
N HIS A 491 12.56 -2.21 2.17
CA HIS A 491 12.34 -3.13 3.28
C HIS A 491 13.46 -3.00 4.33
N LEU A 492 13.27 -3.64 5.49
CA LEU A 492 14.19 -3.71 6.63
C LEU A 492 14.45 -2.40 7.39
N VAL A 493 14.70 -1.31 6.67
CA VAL A 493 15.31 -0.09 7.23
C VAL A 493 14.30 1.04 7.38
N ALA A 494 14.44 1.82 8.45
CA ALA A 494 13.97 3.19 8.44
C ALA A 494 15.13 4.11 8.01
N PHE A 495 14.82 5.18 7.29
CA PHE A 495 15.78 6.14 6.78
C PHE A 495 15.42 7.58 7.13
N GLN A 496 16.43 8.45 7.07
CA GLN A 496 16.27 9.90 7.13
C GLN A 496 16.39 10.46 5.72
N VAL A 497 15.41 11.25 5.30
CA VAL A 497 15.52 12.02 4.05
C VAL A 497 16.53 13.14 4.29
N LEU A 498 17.48 13.31 3.37
CA LEU A 498 18.53 14.32 3.48
C LEU A 498 18.19 15.58 2.69
N ASN A 499 17.72 15.41 1.46
CA ASN A 499 17.29 16.49 0.57
C ASN A 499 16.70 15.94 -0.72
N ARG A 500 16.07 16.85 -1.45
CA ARG A 500 15.68 16.68 -2.86
C ARG A 500 16.45 17.68 -3.71
N GLN A 501 16.75 17.36 -4.95
CA GLN A 501 17.41 18.30 -5.86
C GLN A 501 17.04 18.03 -7.32
N ASN A 502 16.78 19.08 -8.08
CA ASN A 502 16.53 18.91 -9.51
C ASN A 502 17.81 18.47 -10.22
N PHE A 503 17.66 17.71 -11.30
CA PHE A 503 18.78 17.35 -12.16
C PHE A 503 18.40 17.46 -13.63
N SER A 504 19.38 17.20 -14.50
CA SER A 504 19.13 16.82 -15.89
C SER A 504 20.05 15.70 -16.29
N GLY A 505 19.59 14.83 -17.17
CA GLY A 505 20.39 13.80 -17.80
C GLY A 505 19.73 13.35 -19.09
N ASN A 506 20.39 12.43 -19.79
CA ASN A 506 19.87 11.84 -21.03
C ASN A 506 19.56 10.37 -20.78
N LEU A 507 18.33 9.95 -21.08
CA LEU A 507 18.01 8.54 -21.21
C LEU A 507 18.56 8.02 -22.53
N VAL A 508 19.37 6.97 -22.46
CA VAL A 508 19.94 6.25 -23.60
C VAL A 508 19.40 4.83 -23.56
N THR A 509 18.80 4.39 -24.66
CA THR A 509 18.30 3.02 -24.81
C THR A 509 19.28 2.23 -25.66
N GLU A 510 19.69 1.07 -25.16
CA GLU A 510 20.60 0.14 -25.84
C GLU A 510 19.97 -1.26 -25.85
N ILE A 511 20.42 -2.12 -26.75
CA ILE A 511 20.04 -3.54 -26.77
C ILE A 511 21.19 -4.32 -26.13
N ASP A 512 20.91 -5.09 -25.08
CA ASP A 512 21.86 -6.01 -24.49
C ASP A 512 22.29 -7.02 -25.56
N PRO A 513 23.58 -7.08 -25.94
CA PRO A 513 24.04 -7.90 -27.06
C PRO A 513 24.02 -9.41 -26.75
N ILE A 514 23.91 -9.79 -25.47
CA ILE A 514 23.89 -11.19 -25.01
C ILE A 514 22.45 -11.68 -24.87
N LYS A 515 21.60 -10.89 -24.20
CA LYS A 515 20.20 -11.26 -23.94
C LYS A 515 19.23 -10.83 -25.04
N GLY A 516 19.62 -9.85 -25.87
CA GLY A 516 18.73 -9.22 -26.83
C GLY A 516 17.66 -8.32 -26.20
N GLU A 517 17.75 -8.07 -24.89
CA GLU A 517 16.80 -7.27 -24.13
C GLU A 517 17.08 -5.78 -24.26
N THR A 518 16.04 -4.95 -24.21
CA THR A 518 16.20 -3.50 -24.21
C THR A 518 16.60 -3.02 -22.81
N LYS A 519 17.64 -2.20 -22.72
CA LYS A 519 18.13 -1.59 -21.47
C LYS A 519 18.17 -0.07 -21.59
N GLN A 520 17.78 0.62 -20.53
CA GLN A 520 17.94 2.08 -20.43
C GLN A 520 19.08 2.46 -19.49
N PHE A 521 19.75 3.55 -19.82
CA PHE A 521 20.79 4.17 -19.02
C PHE A 521 20.51 5.65 -18.84
N LEU A 522 20.73 6.15 -17.64
CA LEU A 522 20.74 7.58 -17.38
C LEU A 522 22.18 8.10 -17.45
N ARG A 523 22.48 8.93 -18.46
CA ARG A 523 23.84 9.44 -18.74
C ARG A 523 23.89 10.97 -18.61
N ASN A 524 25.09 11.50 -18.43
CA ASN A 524 25.35 12.94 -18.36
C ASN A 524 24.50 13.66 -17.31
N VAL A 525 24.37 13.06 -16.12
CA VAL A 525 23.64 13.63 -14.98
C VAL A 525 24.33 14.91 -14.51
N ASN A 526 23.56 15.99 -14.41
CA ASN A 526 23.99 17.28 -13.90
C ASN A 526 22.95 17.78 -12.89
N LEU A 527 23.36 17.99 -11.64
CA LEU A 527 22.51 18.56 -10.60
C LEU A 527 22.23 20.04 -10.91
N ARG A 528 21.00 20.48 -10.66
CA ARG A 528 20.50 21.83 -10.95
C ARG A 528 19.98 22.50 -9.70
N GLY A 529 20.39 23.75 -9.50
CA GLY A 529 19.98 24.54 -8.33
C GLY A 529 20.54 23.99 -7.02
N ASN A 530 20.07 24.58 -5.92
CA ASN A 530 20.43 24.11 -4.57
C ASN A 530 19.49 22.96 -4.15
N PRO A 531 19.94 22.08 -3.24
CA PRO A 531 19.06 21.14 -2.57
C PRO A 531 17.86 21.86 -1.94
N GLN A 532 16.66 21.29 -2.12
CA GLN A 532 15.40 21.80 -1.61
C GLN A 532 15.22 21.42 -0.14
N ALA A 533 14.51 22.27 0.61
CA ALA A 533 14.09 21.96 1.96
C ALA A 533 13.04 20.83 1.94
N LEU A 534 13.07 19.99 2.97
CA LEU A 534 12.11 18.90 3.15
C LEU A 534 10.75 19.45 3.54
N ALA A 535 9.68 18.76 3.10
CA ALA A 535 8.36 19.01 3.64
C ALA A 535 8.31 18.57 5.13
N PRO A 536 7.43 19.15 5.96
CA PRO A 536 7.32 18.76 7.37
C PRO A 536 7.12 17.26 7.60
N TYR A 537 6.29 16.62 6.76
CA TYR A 537 6.01 15.17 6.77
C TYR A 537 7.15 14.30 6.22
N GLU A 538 8.29 14.91 5.90
CA GLU A 538 9.54 14.22 5.56
C GLU A 538 10.63 14.40 6.62
N ASN A 539 10.42 15.30 7.59
CA ASN A 539 11.40 15.64 8.63
C ASN A 539 11.38 14.68 9.82
N GLY A 540 11.12 13.40 9.54
CA GLY A 540 11.08 12.30 10.49
C GLY A 540 11.85 11.09 9.95
N ARG A 541 11.61 9.92 10.55
CA ARG A 541 12.08 8.66 9.96
C ARG A 541 11.02 8.11 9.02
N LYS A 542 11.43 7.70 7.83
CA LYS A 542 10.56 7.15 6.78
C LYS A 542 11.00 5.75 6.39
N ASP A 543 10.16 5.03 5.67
CA ASP A 543 10.52 3.80 4.94
C ASP A 543 10.02 3.80 3.48
N SER A 544 9.17 4.76 3.12
CA SER A 544 8.72 5.05 1.76
C SER A 544 9.01 6.50 1.42
N ILE A 545 9.28 6.82 0.16
CA ILE A 545 9.58 8.19 -0.26
C ILE A 545 9.10 8.48 -1.67
N VAL A 546 8.42 9.61 -1.84
CA VAL A 546 8.01 10.10 -3.16
C VAL A 546 9.23 10.56 -3.96
N VAL A 547 9.37 10.20 -5.23
CA VAL A 547 10.44 10.65 -6.11
C VAL A 547 9.79 11.33 -7.33
N ASN A 548 9.89 12.65 -7.41
CA ASN A 548 9.25 13.44 -8.47
C ASN A 548 10.03 13.36 -9.80
N PRO A 549 9.39 13.61 -10.95
CA PRO A 549 10.09 13.78 -12.22
C PRO A 549 11.22 14.82 -12.15
N ASP A 550 12.32 14.55 -12.85
CA ASP A 550 13.52 15.40 -12.94
C ASP A 550 14.19 15.73 -11.59
N GLU A 551 13.91 14.93 -10.56
CA GLU A 551 14.44 15.08 -9.20
C GLU A 551 15.30 13.89 -8.78
N VAL A 552 16.36 14.18 -8.03
CA VAL A 552 17.07 13.19 -7.22
C VAL A 552 16.67 13.37 -5.75
N VAL A 553 16.27 12.28 -5.12
CA VAL A 553 16.02 12.24 -3.67
C VAL A 553 17.18 11.50 -3.01
N ARG A 554 17.64 12.03 -1.87
CA ARG A 554 18.70 11.43 -1.07
C ARG A 554 18.17 11.04 0.29
N PHE A 555 18.42 9.81 0.70
CA PHE A 555 18.19 9.37 2.07
C PHE A 555 19.39 8.60 2.62
N ILE A 556 19.44 8.45 3.93
CA ILE A 556 20.48 7.70 4.64
C ILE A 556 19.85 6.63 5.53
N ALA A 557 20.36 5.40 5.44
CA ALA A 557 19.85 4.23 6.15
C ALA A 557 21.00 3.34 6.64
N THR A 558 20.76 2.59 7.71
CA THR A 558 21.71 1.58 8.23
C THR A 558 21.16 0.19 7.98
N PHE A 559 21.96 -0.69 7.36
CA PHE A 559 21.60 -2.07 7.04
C PHE A 559 22.22 -3.03 8.06
N ASP A 560 21.49 -3.37 9.11
CA ASP A 560 21.99 -4.07 10.30
C ASP A 560 21.45 -5.50 10.50
N ARG A 561 20.68 -6.04 9.54
CA ARG A 561 20.31 -7.46 9.48
C ARG A 561 20.73 -8.10 8.15
N PRO A 562 21.38 -9.28 8.16
CA PRO A 562 21.75 -9.98 6.94
C PRO A 562 20.52 -10.63 6.30
N GLY A 563 20.58 -10.84 4.98
CA GLY A 563 19.57 -11.60 4.25
C GLY A 563 19.08 -10.91 2.98
N LYS A 564 18.10 -11.55 2.32
CA LYS A 564 17.43 -11.04 1.12
C LYS A 564 16.24 -10.17 1.53
N TYR A 565 16.16 -8.99 0.95
CA TYR A 565 15.08 -8.02 1.11
C TYR A 565 14.75 -7.46 -0.28
N VAL A 566 13.86 -6.47 -0.37
CA VAL A 566 13.56 -5.79 -1.63
C VAL A 566 13.47 -4.27 -1.46
N TRP A 567 13.64 -3.56 -2.57
CA TRP A 567 13.18 -2.18 -2.73
C TRP A 567 12.36 -2.08 -4.01
N HIS A 568 11.31 -1.26 -3.97
CA HIS A 568 10.35 -1.20 -5.07
C HIS A 568 9.60 0.12 -5.11
N CYS A 569 9.00 0.40 -6.26
CA CYS A 569 7.90 1.36 -6.31
C CYS A 569 6.67 0.73 -5.65
N HIS A 570 6.01 1.46 -4.77
CA HIS A 570 4.82 1.02 -4.06
C HIS A 570 3.52 1.48 -4.75
N ILE A 571 3.62 1.95 -5.99
CA ILE A 571 2.49 1.91 -6.91
C ILE A 571 2.39 0.45 -7.36
N LEU A 572 1.42 -0.31 -6.83
CA LEU A 572 1.47 -1.77 -6.90
C LEU A 572 1.45 -2.31 -8.34
N ILE A 573 0.76 -1.64 -9.26
CA ILE A 573 0.83 -2.02 -10.68
C ILE A 573 2.19 -1.74 -11.32
N HIS A 574 2.99 -0.78 -10.82
CA HIS A 574 4.38 -0.61 -11.23
C HIS A 574 5.26 -1.70 -10.60
N GLU A 575 5.03 -2.03 -9.32
CA GLU A 575 5.71 -3.10 -8.59
C GLU A 575 5.62 -4.43 -9.34
N ASP A 576 4.39 -4.85 -9.68
CA ASP A 576 4.11 -6.11 -10.37
C ASP A 576 4.67 -6.15 -11.82
N ARG A 577 5.11 -5.02 -12.38
CA ARG A 577 5.47 -4.89 -13.81
C ARG A 577 6.55 -3.83 -14.09
N ASP A 578 7.76 -3.89 -13.56
CA ASP A 578 8.49 -4.90 -12.80
C ASP A 578 9.43 -4.08 -11.87
N MET A 579 8.84 -3.05 -11.24
CA MET A 579 9.57 -1.94 -10.61
C MET A 579 9.99 -2.31 -9.19
N MET A 580 10.59 -3.48 -9.06
CA MET A 580 11.06 -4.08 -7.83
C MET A 580 12.42 -4.74 -8.06
N ARG A 581 13.30 -4.66 -7.07
CA ARG A 581 14.63 -5.27 -7.12
C ARG A 581 15.02 -5.86 -5.76
N PRO A 582 15.73 -6.99 -5.74
CA PRO A 582 16.27 -7.55 -4.51
C PRO A 582 17.36 -6.65 -3.93
N ILE A 583 17.43 -6.65 -2.60
CA ILE A 583 18.56 -6.20 -1.79
C ILE A 583 19.15 -7.44 -1.14
N GLU A 584 20.47 -7.56 -1.12
CA GLU A 584 21.15 -8.61 -0.35
C GLU A 584 22.12 -7.98 0.66
N VAL A 585 21.75 -7.98 1.94
CA VAL A 585 22.63 -7.47 3.01
C VAL A 585 23.67 -8.54 3.32
N VAL A 586 24.91 -8.30 2.87
CA VAL A 586 25.99 -9.28 2.91
C VAL A 586 26.92 -9.06 4.10
N ASN A 587 27.47 -10.12 4.67
CA ASN A 587 28.54 -9.99 5.65
C ASN A 587 29.76 -9.30 5.01
N GLY A 588 30.36 -8.33 5.71
CA GLY A 588 31.60 -7.70 5.26
C GLY A 588 32.68 -8.76 5.05
N SER A 589 33.32 -8.71 3.87
CA SER A 589 34.41 -9.62 3.46
C SER A 589 35.68 -9.43 4.27
#